data_AF-A0A7W4VMJ7-F1
#
_entry.id   AF-A0A7W4VMJ7-F1
#
_cell.length_a   1.000
_cell.length_b   1.000
_cell.length_c   1.000
_cell.angle_alpha   90.00
_cell.angle_beta   90.00
_cell.angle_gamma   90.00
#
_symmetry.space_group_name_H-M   'P 1'
#
loop_
_entity.id
_entity.type
_entity.pdbx_description
1 polymer ?
#
loop_
_entity_poly.entity_id
_entity_poly.type
_entity_poly.pdbx_seq_one_letter_code
_entity_poly.pdbx_strand_id
1 'polypeptide(L)'
;MRKISYLTRALAFACLYPLTVGAQESGRDPFAGAPKGRLFLTIELKGSGRKDLPNKVEWYRLTSNRKLELELAMLVPVKSPVPIVKVGGSDKDNAPMPAGLAAMAKILEPCKGDEECQRKAMMAYGQQLMANPQALGAMKQDDTRFENWVADRRGPCAKGTLIVEDEGDGMNISPPNPAKPYKFRRSGRLDLLAQDMEMMDRACQTEISVDRQSGLLSLRINHLNIPVPVQMSGQAYTFEKSVLFLEGRSKFEIFDQKVDAGASSWMGQGRFDKAGSVSHNSGQTVAPMSATLTWRFERS
;
A
#
# COMPACT_ATOMS: atom_id res chain seq x y z
N MET A 1 -28.06 50.33 53.51
CA MET A 1 -27.39 49.29 52.69
C MET A 1 -26.18 49.92 52.02
N ARG A 2 -24.97 49.49 52.41
CA ARG A 2 -23.68 50.01 51.94
C ARG A 2 -23.18 49.16 50.77
N LYS A 3 -22.62 49.81 49.74
CA LYS A 3 -21.26 49.54 49.22
C LYS A 3 -20.91 50.52 48.09
N ILE A 4 -20.04 51.47 48.40
CA ILE A 4 -19.12 52.14 47.46
C ILE A 4 -17.72 51.85 48.00
N SER A 5 -16.81 51.44 47.10
CA SER A 5 -15.34 51.38 47.22
C SER A 5 -14.80 50.31 46.26
N TYR A 6 -13.67 50.42 45.57
CA TYR A 6 -12.61 51.42 45.46
C TYR A 6 -11.94 51.21 44.08
N LEU A 7 -11.20 52.24 43.65
CA LEU A 7 -10.16 52.24 42.62
C LEU A 7 -9.29 50.96 42.60
N THR A 8 -8.65 50.64 41.46
CA THR A 8 -7.20 50.91 41.22
C THR A 8 -6.84 50.58 39.77
N ARG A 9 -6.11 51.51 39.12
CA ARG A 9 -5.42 51.36 37.84
C ARG A 9 -4.24 50.38 37.97
N ALA A 10 -3.96 49.61 36.92
CA ALA A 10 -2.60 49.19 36.62
C ALA A 10 -2.37 49.27 35.10
N LEU A 11 -1.54 50.22 34.70
CA LEU A 11 -0.84 50.21 33.41
C LEU A 11 0.16 49.05 33.42
N ALA A 12 0.25 48.29 32.33
CA ALA A 12 1.46 47.55 32.00
C ALA A 12 1.72 47.65 30.50
N PHE A 13 2.84 48.31 30.23
CA PHE A 13 3.56 48.54 29.00
C PHE A 13 3.48 47.45 27.92
N ALA A 14 3.32 47.93 26.69
CA ALA A 14 3.71 47.25 25.48
C ALA A 14 5.22 46.94 25.51
N CYS A 15 5.58 45.66 25.50
CA CYS A 15 6.87 45.21 25.00
C CYS A 15 6.60 44.45 23.70
N LEU A 16 6.86 45.15 22.60
CA LEU A 16 7.13 44.59 21.28
C LEU A 16 8.25 43.56 21.42
N TYR A 17 7.89 42.29 21.49
CA TYR A 17 8.82 41.22 21.13
C TYR A 17 8.69 41.01 19.62
N PRO A 18 9.78 41.21 18.84
CA PRO A 18 9.77 40.79 17.47
C PRO A 18 9.56 39.28 17.49
N LEU A 19 8.49 38.82 16.82
CA LEU A 19 8.41 37.46 16.31
C LEU A 19 9.59 37.33 15.33
N THR A 20 10.76 37.01 15.87
CA THR A 20 11.80 36.33 15.12
C THR A 20 11.14 35.05 14.68
N VAL A 21 10.65 35.06 13.43
CA VAL A 21 10.42 33.86 12.65
C VAL A 21 11.74 33.12 12.75
N GLY A 22 11.79 32.15 13.66
CA GLY A 22 12.81 31.13 13.62
C GLY A 22 12.64 30.51 12.26
N ALA A 23 13.53 30.88 11.34
CA ALA A 23 13.88 30.04 10.21
C ALA A 23 14.30 28.73 10.85
N GLN A 24 13.34 27.84 11.01
CA GLN A 24 13.56 26.46 11.38
C GLN A 24 14.52 25.98 10.32
N GLU A 25 15.79 25.81 10.71
CA GLU A 25 16.84 25.29 9.86
C GLU A 25 16.23 24.12 9.10
N SER A 26 16.12 24.31 7.79
CA SER A 26 15.75 23.28 6.85
C SER A 26 16.80 22.19 7.01
N GLY A 27 16.54 21.25 7.91
CA GLY A 27 17.27 20.00 7.99
C GLY A 27 17.33 19.49 6.57
N ARG A 28 18.55 19.29 6.05
CA ARG A 28 18.78 18.83 4.67
C ARG A 28 17.79 17.70 4.40
N ASP A 29 16.86 17.94 3.49
CA ASP A 29 15.94 16.92 3.04
C ASP A 29 16.78 15.71 2.60
N PRO A 30 16.69 14.56 3.29
CA PRO A 30 17.54 13.41 3.00
C PRO A 30 17.31 12.85 1.59
N PHE A 31 16.23 13.30 0.92
CA PHE A 31 15.85 12.94 -0.43
C PHE A 31 15.83 14.15 -1.38
N ALA A 32 16.63 15.19 -1.09
CA ALA A 32 16.82 16.32 -2.00
C ALA A 32 17.32 15.81 -3.37
N GLY A 33 16.57 16.10 -4.44
CA GLY A 33 16.88 15.64 -5.80
C GLY A 33 16.48 14.20 -6.12
N ALA A 34 15.81 13.49 -5.20
CA ALA A 34 15.24 12.17 -5.48
C ALA A 34 14.16 12.27 -6.59
N PRO A 35 14.14 11.33 -7.57
CA PRO A 35 13.06 11.23 -8.54
C PRO A 35 11.69 11.19 -7.85
N LYS A 36 10.71 11.91 -8.42
CA LYS A 36 9.34 12.00 -7.90
C LYS A 36 8.34 11.50 -8.93
N GLY A 37 7.16 11.12 -8.45
CA GLY A 37 6.06 10.71 -9.30
C GLY A 37 4.73 10.70 -8.56
N ARG A 38 3.67 10.39 -9.29
CA ARG A 38 2.32 10.23 -8.76
C ARG A 38 1.74 8.88 -9.18
N LEU A 39 1.19 8.17 -8.21
CA LEU A 39 0.48 6.91 -8.43
C LEU A 39 -1.02 7.14 -8.22
N PHE A 40 -1.81 6.86 -9.24
CA PHE A 40 -3.27 6.90 -9.21
C PHE A 40 -3.78 5.47 -9.18
N LEU A 41 -4.64 5.15 -8.20
CA LEU A 41 -5.20 3.83 -7.98
C LEU A 41 -6.72 3.92 -7.87
N THR A 42 -7.40 2.98 -8.50
CA THR A 42 -8.81 2.70 -8.23
C THR A 42 -8.97 1.23 -7.88
N ILE A 43 -9.56 0.95 -6.72
CA ILE A 43 -9.93 -0.41 -6.30
C ILE A 43 -11.45 -0.49 -6.21
N GLU A 44 -12.04 -1.34 -7.03
CA GLU A 44 -13.45 -1.68 -6.97
C GLU A 44 -13.62 -3.07 -6.36
N LEU A 45 -14.42 -3.18 -5.31
CA LEU A 45 -14.73 -4.42 -4.63
C LEU A 45 -16.20 -4.77 -4.86
N LYS A 46 -16.47 -6.01 -5.25
CA LYS A 46 -17.83 -6.54 -5.39
C LYS A 46 -17.92 -7.91 -4.74
N GLY A 47 -19.02 -8.16 -4.03
CA GLY A 47 -19.21 -9.45 -3.38
C GLY A 47 -20.62 -9.65 -2.89
N SER A 48 -20.99 -10.91 -2.67
CA SER A 48 -22.26 -11.26 -2.05
C SER A 48 -22.09 -12.55 -1.24
N GLY A 49 -22.74 -12.62 -0.10
CA GLY A 49 -22.74 -13.78 0.77
C GLY A 49 -24.09 -13.97 1.42
N ARG A 50 -24.50 -15.23 1.59
CA ARG A 50 -25.73 -15.61 2.28
C ARG A 50 -25.41 -16.64 3.35
N LYS A 51 -26.09 -16.54 4.48
CA LYS A 51 -26.08 -17.50 5.57
C LYS A 51 -27.50 -17.88 5.94
N ASP A 52 -27.79 -19.15 5.88
CA ASP A 52 -29.04 -19.73 6.39
C ASP A 52 -28.78 -20.26 7.81
N LEU A 53 -29.68 -19.94 8.75
CA LEU A 53 -29.56 -20.40 10.13
C LEU A 53 -30.11 -21.84 10.31
N PRO A 54 -29.72 -22.56 11.38
CA PRO A 54 -30.12 -23.95 11.59
C PRO A 54 -31.64 -24.20 11.65
N ASN A 55 -32.43 -23.19 12.01
CA ASN A 55 -33.89 -23.29 12.07
C ASN A 55 -34.56 -23.30 10.69
N LYS A 56 -33.80 -23.12 9.59
CA LYS A 56 -34.26 -23.14 8.19
C LYS A 56 -35.28 -22.06 7.82
N VAL A 57 -35.53 -21.09 8.71
CA VAL A 57 -36.45 -19.98 8.47
C VAL A 57 -35.68 -18.67 8.39
N GLU A 58 -34.76 -18.47 9.32
CA GLU A 58 -33.91 -17.28 9.34
C GLU A 58 -32.77 -17.43 8.37
N TRP A 59 -32.53 -16.38 7.60
CA TRP A 59 -31.41 -16.28 6.70
C TRP A 59 -31.05 -14.82 6.52
N TYR A 60 -29.78 -14.59 6.18
CA TYR A 60 -29.20 -13.27 6.04
C TYR A 60 -28.35 -13.25 4.78
N ARG A 61 -28.49 -12.21 3.97
CA ARG A 61 -27.66 -11.96 2.81
C ARG A 61 -27.08 -10.57 2.88
N LEU A 62 -25.84 -10.45 2.44
CA LEU A 62 -25.11 -9.21 2.29
C LEU A 62 -24.61 -9.14 0.86
N THR A 63 -24.89 -8.03 0.19
CA THR A 63 -24.31 -7.69 -1.12
C THR A 63 -23.56 -6.38 -0.97
N SER A 64 -22.32 -6.37 -1.43
CA SER A 64 -21.39 -5.29 -1.16
C SER A 64 -20.76 -4.76 -2.45
N ASN A 65 -20.75 -3.44 -2.57
CA ASN A 65 -20.08 -2.70 -3.61
C ASN A 65 -19.28 -1.56 -2.97
N ARG A 66 -17.96 -1.58 -3.15
CA ARG A 66 -17.09 -0.60 -2.49
C ARG A 66 -16.05 -0.11 -3.47
N LYS A 67 -15.65 1.15 -3.30
CA LYS A 67 -14.69 1.81 -4.18
C LYS A 67 -13.68 2.60 -3.37
N LEU A 68 -12.40 2.45 -3.70
CA LEU A 68 -11.32 3.30 -3.24
C LEU A 68 -10.71 4.00 -4.45
N GLU A 69 -10.57 5.31 -4.38
CA GLU A 69 -9.80 6.12 -5.31
C GLU A 69 -8.67 6.78 -4.53
N LEU A 70 -7.44 6.65 -5.00
CA LEU A 70 -6.25 7.10 -4.29
C LEU A 70 -5.26 7.74 -5.27
N GLU A 71 -4.74 8.90 -4.92
CA GLU A 71 -3.57 9.51 -5.52
C GLU A 71 -2.48 9.56 -4.47
N LEU A 72 -1.33 8.95 -4.75
CA LEU A 72 -0.16 8.95 -3.88
C LEU A 72 0.98 9.76 -4.50
N ALA A 73 1.61 10.58 -3.68
CA ALA A 73 2.92 11.12 -3.99
C ALA A 73 3.96 10.02 -3.76
N MET A 74 4.86 9.82 -4.71
CA MET A 74 5.87 8.76 -4.68
C MET A 74 7.26 9.34 -4.90
N LEU A 75 8.29 8.71 -4.32
CA LEU A 75 9.69 9.05 -4.54
C LEU A 75 10.57 7.80 -4.63
N VAL A 76 11.75 7.95 -5.22
CA VAL A 76 12.82 6.94 -5.17
C VAL A 76 13.83 7.33 -4.09
N PRO A 77 13.84 6.69 -2.92
CA PRO A 77 14.56 7.20 -1.75
C PRO A 77 16.08 7.05 -1.91
N VAL A 78 16.52 5.91 -2.44
CA VAL A 78 17.92 5.60 -2.73
C VAL A 78 17.98 4.60 -3.87
N LYS A 79 19.10 4.59 -4.60
CA LYS A 79 19.47 3.49 -5.49
C LYS A 79 19.61 2.21 -4.66
N SER A 80 19.09 1.11 -5.16
CA SER A 80 19.08 -0.16 -4.46
C SER A 80 19.34 -1.29 -5.45
N PRO A 81 20.27 -2.19 -5.14
CA PRO A 81 20.56 -3.31 -6.02
C PRO A 81 19.56 -4.48 -5.86
N VAL A 82 18.59 -4.33 -4.95
CA VAL A 82 17.51 -5.28 -4.71
C VAL A 82 16.15 -4.59 -4.86
N PRO A 83 15.13 -5.27 -5.40
CA PRO A 83 13.79 -4.71 -5.46
C PRO A 83 13.08 -4.84 -4.10
N ILE A 84 12.24 -3.85 -3.76
CA ILE A 84 11.41 -3.89 -2.53
C ILE A 84 10.14 -4.74 -2.71
N VAL A 85 9.64 -4.86 -3.95
CA VAL A 85 8.57 -5.77 -4.37
C VAL A 85 9.16 -6.74 -5.38
N LYS A 86 8.90 -8.04 -5.22
CA LYS A 86 9.41 -9.07 -6.14
C LYS A 86 9.10 -8.73 -7.60
N VAL A 87 10.10 -8.75 -8.48
CA VAL A 87 9.97 -8.44 -9.91
C VAL A 87 11.00 -9.20 -10.74
N GLY A 88 10.59 -9.74 -11.88
CA GLY A 88 11.48 -10.52 -12.76
C GLY A 88 12.11 -11.73 -12.07
N GLY A 89 11.38 -12.33 -11.12
CA GLY A 89 11.88 -13.41 -10.27
C GLY A 89 12.89 -12.97 -9.19
N SER A 90 13.27 -11.69 -9.12
CA SER A 90 14.19 -11.13 -8.13
C SER A 90 13.44 -10.52 -6.94
N ASP A 91 13.95 -10.72 -5.74
CA ASP A 91 13.51 -10.18 -4.47
C ASP A 91 14.73 -9.89 -3.57
N LYS A 92 14.50 -9.62 -2.28
CA LYS A 92 15.56 -9.26 -1.34
C LYS A 92 16.52 -10.42 -1.06
N ASP A 93 16.04 -11.65 -1.19
CA ASP A 93 16.77 -12.86 -0.81
C ASP A 93 17.47 -13.52 -2.01
N ASN A 94 17.00 -13.26 -3.23
CA ASN A 94 17.53 -13.86 -4.46
C ASN A 94 17.96 -12.84 -5.52
N ALA A 95 18.33 -11.62 -5.10
CA ALA A 95 18.77 -10.58 -6.01
C ALA A 95 19.95 -11.05 -6.89
N PRO A 96 19.99 -10.65 -8.18
CA PRO A 96 21.03 -11.05 -9.11
C PRO A 96 22.44 -10.74 -8.60
N MET A 97 23.31 -11.74 -8.60
CA MET A 97 24.73 -11.55 -8.29
C MET A 97 25.40 -10.64 -9.32
N PRO A 98 26.39 -9.83 -8.92
CA PRO A 98 27.26 -9.13 -9.87
C PRO A 98 27.82 -10.10 -10.91
N ALA A 99 27.89 -9.68 -12.17
CA ALA A 99 28.29 -10.54 -13.28
C ALA A 99 29.63 -11.25 -13.04
N GLY A 100 30.58 -10.60 -12.38
CA GLY A 100 31.87 -11.19 -12.04
C GLY A 100 31.82 -12.23 -10.94
N LEU A 101 31.03 -12.00 -9.90
CA LEU A 101 30.81 -13.02 -8.87
C LEU A 101 30.05 -14.23 -9.43
N ALA A 102 29.07 -13.99 -10.31
CA ALA A 102 28.36 -15.06 -11.01
C ALA A 102 29.30 -15.87 -11.92
N ALA A 103 30.22 -15.21 -12.64
CA ALA A 103 31.21 -15.86 -13.48
C ALA A 103 32.17 -16.72 -12.64
N MET A 104 32.67 -16.20 -11.51
CA MET A 104 33.50 -16.95 -10.58
C MET A 104 32.75 -18.17 -10.00
N ALA A 105 31.51 -17.98 -9.54
CA ALA A 105 30.69 -19.06 -8.99
C ALA A 105 30.47 -20.19 -10.01
N LYS A 106 30.18 -19.85 -11.27
CA LYS A 106 30.00 -20.82 -12.36
C LYS A 106 31.26 -21.64 -12.64
N ILE A 107 32.44 -21.03 -12.47
CA ILE A 107 33.73 -21.72 -12.66
C ILE A 107 34.02 -22.68 -11.50
N LEU A 108 33.57 -22.34 -10.29
CA LEU A 108 33.78 -23.14 -9.09
C LEU A 108 32.71 -24.22 -8.88
N GLU A 109 31.51 -24.07 -9.45
CA GLU A 109 30.38 -24.98 -9.32
C GLU A 109 30.73 -26.46 -9.62
N PRO A 110 31.49 -26.79 -10.69
CA PRO A 110 31.84 -28.18 -10.98
C PRO A 110 32.75 -28.82 -9.93
N CYS A 111 33.50 -28.03 -9.16
CA CYS A 111 34.45 -28.53 -8.18
C CYS A 111 33.80 -29.05 -6.89
N LYS A 112 32.51 -28.77 -6.64
CA LYS A 112 31.73 -29.29 -5.49
C LYS A 112 32.44 -29.21 -4.12
N GLY A 113 33.30 -28.20 -3.92
CA GLY A 113 34.04 -28.00 -2.66
C GLY A 113 35.46 -28.59 -2.61
N ASP A 114 35.95 -29.21 -3.68
CA ASP A 114 37.34 -29.67 -3.78
C ASP A 114 38.32 -28.48 -3.93
N GLU A 115 39.13 -28.25 -2.90
CA GLU A 115 40.09 -27.14 -2.84
C GLU A 115 41.13 -27.19 -3.98
N GLU A 116 41.58 -28.38 -4.40
CA GLU A 116 42.59 -28.49 -5.47
C GLU A 116 41.97 -28.15 -6.83
N CYS A 117 40.74 -28.63 -7.08
CA CYS A 117 39.96 -28.27 -8.25
C CYS A 117 39.67 -26.76 -8.28
N GLN A 118 39.21 -26.19 -7.17
CA GLN A 118 38.89 -24.77 -7.06
C GLN A 118 40.12 -23.90 -7.34
N ARG A 119 41.28 -24.27 -6.78
CA ARG A 119 42.54 -23.55 -7.03
C ARG A 119 42.94 -23.59 -8.51
N LYS A 120 42.85 -24.76 -9.16
CA LYS A 120 43.16 -24.91 -10.59
C LYS A 120 42.20 -24.07 -11.46
N ALA A 121 40.90 -24.14 -11.16
CA ALA A 121 39.87 -23.40 -11.87
C ALA A 121 40.06 -21.87 -11.73
N MET A 122 40.39 -21.39 -10.53
CA MET A 122 40.69 -19.98 -10.27
C MET A 122 41.98 -19.50 -10.91
N MET A 123 43.03 -20.34 -10.96
CA MET A 123 44.27 -20.00 -11.68
C MET A 123 44.02 -19.86 -13.19
N ALA A 124 43.26 -20.79 -13.79
CA ALA A 124 42.90 -20.72 -15.20
C ALA A 124 42.05 -19.49 -15.50
N TYR A 125 41.09 -19.16 -14.63
CA TYR A 125 40.30 -17.94 -14.75
C TYR A 125 41.16 -16.68 -14.61
N GLY A 126 42.07 -16.65 -13.63
CA GLY A 126 43.02 -15.54 -13.45
C GLY A 126 43.91 -15.30 -14.68
N GLN A 127 44.34 -16.36 -15.37
CA GLN A 127 45.07 -16.25 -16.63
C GLN A 127 44.21 -15.67 -17.75
N GLN A 128 42.93 -16.06 -17.85
CA GLN A 128 41.99 -15.46 -18.80
C GLN A 128 41.77 -13.97 -18.51
N LEU A 129 41.73 -13.58 -17.24
CA LEU A 129 41.59 -12.17 -16.85
C LEU A 129 42.85 -11.35 -17.14
N MET A 130 44.05 -11.94 -17.05
CA MET A 130 45.28 -11.25 -17.48
C MET A 130 45.28 -10.95 -18.97
N ALA A 131 44.73 -11.85 -19.79
CA ALA A 131 44.59 -11.65 -21.23
C ALA A 131 43.41 -10.72 -21.60
N ASN A 132 42.34 -10.73 -20.79
CA ASN A 132 41.16 -9.89 -20.98
C ASN A 132 40.58 -9.45 -19.62
N PRO A 133 41.05 -8.31 -19.07
CA PRO A 133 40.58 -7.81 -17.78
C PRO A 133 39.08 -7.55 -17.71
N GLN A 134 38.43 -7.30 -18.86
CA GLN A 134 36.99 -7.06 -18.96
C GLN A 134 36.17 -8.34 -18.81
N ALA A 135 36.77 -9.53 -18.94
CA ALA A 135 36.09 -10.82 -18.77
C ALA A 135 35.66 -11.10 -17.32
N LEU A 136 36.18 -10.34 -16.35
CA LEU A 136 35.70 -10.40 -14.96
C LEU A 136 34.31 -9.80 -14.84
N GLY A 137 33.88 -8.91 -15.74
CA GLY A 137 32.62 -8.18 -15.57
C GLY A 137 32.58 -7.34 -14.30
N ALA A 138 31.38 -6.89 -13.93
CA ALA A 138 31.19 -6.06 -12.74
C ALA A 138 31.25 -6.90 -11.44
N MET A 139 32.08 -6.44 -10.49
CA MET A 139 32.21 -7.03 -9.15
C MET A 139 31.27 -6.40 -8.11
N LYS A 140 30.77 -5.20 -8.41
CA LYS A 140 29.77 -4.50 -7.58
C LYS A 140 28.37 -4.79 -8.11
N GLN A 141 27.42 -4.84 -7.20
CA GLN A 141 26.01 -5.01 -7.53
C GLN A 141 25.52 -3.76 -8.28
N ASP A 142 24.71 -3.96 -9.33
CA ASP A 142 24.11 -2.87 -10.07
C ASP A 142 22.99 -2.23 -9.25
N ASP A 143 23.31 -1.11 -8.60
CA ASP A 143 22.38 -0.33 -7.79
C ASP A 143 21.38 0.48 -8.64
N THR A 144 21.54 0.48 -9.96
CA THR A 144 20.69 1.21 -10.90
C THR A 144 19.68 0.34 -11.63
N ARG A 145 19.81 -1.00 -11.56
CA ARG A 145 18.87 -1.93 -12.21
C ARG A 145 17.46 -1.78 -11.69
N PHE A 146 17.30 -1.71 -10.37
CA PHE A 146 15.98 -1.63 -9.74
C PHE A 146 15.66 -0.19 -9.34
N GLU A 147 14.46 0.25 -9.75
CA GLU A 147 13.91 1.53 -9.36
C GLU A 147 12.75 1.28 -8.39
N ASN A 148 12.99 1.58 -7.11
CA ASN A 148 12.06 1.34 -6.02
C ASN A 148 11.35 2.63 -5.65
N TRP A 149 10.06 2.71 -5.95
CA TRP A 149 9.21 3.83 -5.57
C TRP A 149 8.46 3.51 -4.29
N VAL A 150 8.50 4.45 -3.35
CA VAL A 150 7.75 4.42 -2.09
C VAL A 150 6.96 5.70 -1.93
N ALA A 151 5.93 5.69 -1.09
CA ALA A 151 5.14 6.89 -0.81
C ALA A 151 6.01 8.01 -0.19
N ASP A 152 5.88 9.24 -0.69
CA ASP A 152 6.59 10.43 -0.22
C ASP A 152 5.91 11.00 1.04
N ARG A 153 6.49 10.71 2.20
CA ARG A 153 5.95 11.12 3.50
C ARG A 153 6.40 12.51 3.98
N ARG A 154 7.08 13.30 3.14
CA ARG A 154 7.46 14.68 3.51
C ARG A 154 6.27 15.64 3.55
N GLY A 155 5.11 15.20 3.06
CA GLY A 155 3.82 15.89 3.12
C GLY A 155 2.67 14.87 3.10
N PRO A 156 1.44 15.27 2.75
CA PRO A 156 0.34 14.32 2.57
C PRO A 156 0.70 13.34 1.44
N CYS A 157 1.09 12.13 1.84
CA CYS A 157 1.57 11.09 0.94
C CYS A 157 0.44 10.47 0.10
N ALA A 158 -0.80 10.59 0.56
CA ALA A 158 -1.98 10.14 -0.17
C ALA A 158 -3.15 11.12 -0.04
N LYS A 159 -3.99 11.13 -1.06
CA LYS A 159 -5.31 11.78 -1.04
C LYS A 159 -6.27 10.93 -1.83
N GLY A 160 -7.55 10.97 -1.47
CA GLY A 160 -8.51 10.09 -2.10
C GLY A 160 -9.77 9.93 -1.29
N THR A 161 -10.60 9.01 -1.76
CA THR A 161 -11.92 8.75 -1.20
C THR A 161 -12.16 7.25 -1.14
N LEU A 162 -12.75 6.80 -0.03
CA LEU A 162 -13.35 5.48 0.10
C LEU A 162 -14.86 5.62 0.13
N ILE A 163 -15.54 4.74 -0.59
CA ILE A 163 -17.00 4.67 -0.68
C ILE A 163 -17.42 3.25 -0.32
N VAL A 164 -18.38 3.14 0.59
CA VAL A 164 -19.02 1.89 0.98
C VAL A 164 -20.49 1.96 0.59
N GLU A 165 -20.95 0.99 -0.19
CA GLU A 165 -22.36 0.78 -0.50
C GLU A 165 -22.70 -0.70 -0.37
N ASP A 166 -23.28 -1.06 0.77
CA ASP A 166 -23.75 -2.42 1.01
C ASP A 166 -25.27 -2.44 1.14
N GLU A 167 -25.88 -3.52 0.66
CA GLU A 167 -27.27 -3.86 0.90
C GLU A 167 -27.34 -5.20 1.62
N GLY A 168 -28.20 -5.30 2.62
CA GLY A 168 -28.48 -6.57 3.26
C GLY A 168 -29.97 -6.81 3.42
N ASP A 169 -30.33 -8.08 3.36
CA ASP A 169 -31.70 -8.53 3.49
C ASP A 169 -31.75 -9.91 4.14
N GLY A 170 -32.92 -10.27 4.63
CA GLY A 170 -33.08 -11.52 5.33
C GLY A 170 -34.47 -11.79 5.84
N MET A 171 -34.59 -12.90 6.53
CA MET A 171 -35.75 -13.26 7.35
C MET A 171 -35.29 -13.33 8.80
N ASN A 172 -35.96 -12.59 9.68
CA ASN A 172 -35.65 -12.55 11.11
C ASN A 172 -36.86 -12.99 11.93
N ILE A 173 -36.62 -13.72 13.02
CA ILE A 173 -37.64 -14.06 14.01
C ILE A 173 -37.38 -13.22 15.27
N SER A 174 -38.36 -12.41 15.65
CA SER A 174 -38.33 -11.65 16.90
C SER A 174 -39.47 -12.11 17.81
N PRO A 175 -39.29 -13.21 18.58
CA PRO A 175 -40.35 -13.75 19.42
C PRO A 175 -40.96 -12.68 20.33
N PRO A 176 -42.29 -12.66 20.50
CA PRO A 176 -43.27 -13.67 20.05
C PRO A 176 -43.75 -13.50 18.60
N ASN A 177 -43.22 -12.55 17.84
CA ASN A 177 -43.70 -12.28 16.49
C ASN A 177 -43.27 -13.36 15.48
N PRO A 178 -44.09 -13.64 14.45
CA PRO A 178 -43.71 -14.53 13.36
C PRO A 178 -42.50 -13.99 12.58
N ALA A 179 -41.86 -14.87 11.80
CA ALA A 179 -40.76 -14.49 10.92
C ALA A 179 -41.17 -13.37 9.97
N LYS A 180 -40.35 -12.33 9.86
CA LYS A 180 -40.60 -11.19 8.97
C LYS A 180 -39.38 -10.90 8.08
N PRO A 181 -39.61 -10.55 6.80
CA PRO A 181 -38.54 -10.09 5.95
C PRO A 181 -38.02 -8.75 6.45
N TYR A 182 -36.74 -8.51 6.25
CA TYR A 182 -36.13 -7.22 6.52
C TYR A 182 -35.14 -6.85 5.42
N LYS A 183 -34.93 -5.53 5.26
CA LYS A 183 -33.92 -4.98 4.36
C LYS A 183 -33.27 -3.77 5.03
N PHE A 184 -31.96 -3.64 4.84
CA PHE A 184 -31.19 -2.46 5.22
C PHE A 184 -30.23 -2.06 4.11
N ARG A 185 -29.80 -0.79 4.17
CA ARG A 185 -28.69 -0.28 3.37
C ARG A 185 -27.66 0.35 4.31
N ARG A 186 -26.38 0.08 4.03
CA ARG A 186 -25.21 0.61 4.74
C ARG A 186 -24.39 1.41 3.75
N SER A 187 -24.34 2.73 3.93
CA SER A 187 -23.62 3.64 3.03
C SER A 187 -22.66 4.53 3.79
N GLY A 188 -21.46 4.75 3.24
CA GLY A 188 -20.44 5.56 3.87
C GLY A 188 -19.47 6.17 2.88
N ARG A 189 -18.86 7.28 3.29
CA ARG A 189 -17.80 7.96 2.54
C ARG A 189 -16.72 8.41 3.51
N LEU A 190 -15.47 8.21 3.14
CA LEU A 190 -14.30 8.71 3.85
C LEU A 190 -13.43 9.48 2.86
N ASP A 191 -13.16 10.76 3.15
CA ASP A 191 -12.18 11.55 2.41
C ASP A 191 -10.86 11.57 3.18
N LEU A 192 -9.79 11.03 2.58
CA LEU A 192 -8.51 10.76 3.24
C LEU A 192 -7.74 12.03 3.63
N LEU A 193 -7.90 13.12 2.90
CA LEU A 193 -7.22 14.39 3.20
C LEU A 193 -7.65 15.03 4.52
N ALA A 194 -8.86 14.71 4.99
CA ALA A 194 -9.41 15.26 6.23
C ALA A 194 -9.05 14.41 7.47
N GLN A 195 -8.20 13.40 7.31
CA GLN A 195 -7.93 12.39 8.31
C GLN A 195 -6.62 12.64 9.07
N ASP A 196 -6.50 12.01 10.23
CA ASP A 196 -5.29 12.04 11.04
C ASP A 196 -4.11 11.29 10.39
N MET A 197 -2.94 11.46 10.99
CA MET A 197 -1.69 10.87 10.51
C MET A 197 -1.70 9.33 10.57
N GLU A 198 -2.39 8.71 11.53
CA GLU A 198 -2.42 7.24 11.65
C GLU A 198 -3.18 6.62 10.47
N MET A 199 -4.32 7.19 10.12
CA MET A 199 -5.11 6.76 8.98
C MET A 199 -4.39 7.04 7.65
N MET A 200 -3.69 8.17 7.55
CA MET A 200 -2.84 8.48 6.41
C MET A 200 -1.69 7.47 6.26
N ASP A 201 -1.04 7.09 7.36
CA ASP A 201 0.06 6.12 7.34
C ASP A 201 -0.36 4.75 6.80
N ARG A 202 -1.60 4.32 7.04
CA ARG A 202 -2.18 3.09 6.46
C ARG A 202 -2.35 3.23 4.94
N ALA A 203 -2.87 4.36 4.47
CA ALA A 203 -3.06 4.61 3.05
C ALA A 203 -1.75 4.73 2.26
N CYS A 204 -0.66 5.16 2.91
CA CYS A 204 0.63 5.39 2.28
C CYS A 204 1.54 4.17 2.20
N GLN A 205 1.01 2.96 2.43
CA GLN A 205 1.78 1.72 2.31
C GLN A 205 1.71 1.11 0.92
N THR A 206 2.12 1.90 -0.08
CA THR A 206 2.20 1.46 -1.47
C THR A 206 3.62 1.53 -1.99
N GLU A 207 4.03 0.49 -2.71
CA GLU A 207 5.40 0.28 -3.17
C GLU A 207 5.40 -0.22 -4.60
N ILE A 208 6.34 0.27 -5.40
CA ILE A 208 6.58 -0.20 -6.77
C ILE A 208 8.05 -0.57 -6.90
N SER A 209 8.32 -1.69 -7.55
CA SER A 209 9.66 -2.03 -8.04
C SER A 209 9.63 -2.20 -9.54
N VAL A 210 10.53 -1.48 -10.23
CA VAL A 210 10.74 -1.61 -11.67
C VAL A 210 12.11 -2.24 -11.90
N ASP A 211 12.14 -3.35 -12.63
CA ASP A 211 13.37 -3.89 -13.19
C ASP A 211 13.62 -3.23 -14.55
N ARG A 212 14.58 -2.30 -14.57
CA ARG A 212 14.93 -1.55 -15.79
C ARG A 212 15.56 -2.42 -16.87
N GLN A 213 16.15 -3.56 -16.49
CA GLN A 213 16.79 -4.47 -17.43
C GLN A 213 15.75 -5.31 -18.17
N SER A 214 14.75 -5.85 -17.44
CA SER A 214 13.72 -6.70 -18.04
C SER A 214 12.48 -5.94 -18.53
N GLY A 215 12.33 -4.66 -18.18
CA GLY A 215 11.13 -3.88 -18.49
C GLY A 215 9.89 -4.41 -17.75
N LEU A 216 10.08 -4.84 -16.50
CA LEU A 216 8.99 -5.37 -15.66
C LEU A 216 8.76 -4.46 -14.46
N LEU A 217 7.50 -4.38 -14.04
CA LEU A 217 7.05 -3.60 -12.88
C LEU A 217 6.18 -4.48 -12.00
N SER A 218 6.42 -4.42 -10.69
CA SER A 218 5.55 -4.99 -9.68
C SER A 218 5.06 -3.91 -8.72
N LEU A 219 3.78 -4.01 -8.34
CA LEU A 219 3.08 -3.08 -7.46
C LEU A 219 2.55 -3.83 -6.24
N ARG A 220 2.79 -3.31 -5.05
CA ARG A 220 2.23 -3.80 -3.79
C ARG A 220 1.50 -2.68 -3.06
N ILE A 221 0.25 -2.94 -2.67
CA ILE A 221 -0.58 -2.04 -1.87
C ILE A 221 -0.91 -2.78 -0.57
N ASN A 222 -0.57 -2.20 0.57
CA ASN A 222 -0.82 -2.80 1.88
C ASN A 222 -1.92 -2.04 2.65
N HIS A 223 -2.45 -2.67 3.70
CA HIS A 223 -3.33 -2.07 4.71
C HIS A 223 -4.64 -1.44 4.18
N LEU A 224 -5.37 -2.19 3.35
CA LEU A 224 -6.72 -1.80 2.89
C LEU A 224 -7.83 -2.00 3.93
N ASN A 225 -7.48 -2.37 5.16
CA ASN A 225 -8.40 -2.46 6.30
C ASN A 225 -8.65 -1.08 6.94
N ILE A 226 -9.02 -0.10 6.11
CA ILE A 226 -9.27 1.28 6.53
C ILE A 226 -10.72 1.37 7.04
N PRO A 227 -10.96 1.86 8.27
CA PRO A 227 -12.31 2.05 8.79
C PRO A 227 -13.01 3.20 8.07
N VAL A 228 -14.18 2.95 7.50
CA VAL A 228 -15.02 3.92 6.81
C VAL A 228 -16.24 4.20 7.69
N PRO A 229 -16.54 5.47 8.03
CA PRO A 229 -17.77 5.81 8.74
C PRO A 229 -18.98 5.52 7.84
N VAL A 230 -20.02 4.94 8.42
CA VAL A 230 -21.23 4.52 7.70
C VAL A 230 -22.49 5.00 8.40
N GLN A 231 -23.54 5.15 7.61
CA GLN A 231 -24.91 5.33 8.05
C GLN A 231 -25.72 4.11 7.66
N MET A 232 -26.52 3.62 8.59
CA MET A 232 -27.48 2.54 8.40
C MET A 232 -28.86 3.13 8.13
N SER A 233 -29.57 2.57 7.16
CA SER A 233 -30.97 2.91 6.88
C SER A 233 -31.79 1.63 6.68
N GLY A 234 -33.11 1.73 6.89
CA GLY A 234 -34.01 0.57 6.87
C GLY A 234 -34.01 -0.20 8.19
N GLN A 235 -34.34 -1.48 8.14
CA GLN A 235 -34.46 -2.36 9.30
C GLN A 235 -33.10 -2.96 9.67
N ALA A 236 -32.16 -2.09 10.02
CA ALA A 236 -30.86 -2.48 10.53
C ALA A 236 -30.99 -2.89 12.00
N TYR A 237 -30.78 -4.17 12.33
CA TYR A 237 -30.77 -4.66 13.71
C TYR A 237 -29.45 -4.40 14.45
N THR A 238 -28.56 -3.58 13.85
CA THR A 238 -27.27 -3.18 14.42
C THR A 238 -27.05 -1.68 14.29
N PHE A 239 -26.25 -1.12 15.21
CA PHE A 239 -25.87 0.30 15.22
C PHE A 239 -24.41 0.48 14.76
N GLU A 240 -24.05 -0.14 13.63
CA GLU A 240 -22.72 -0.01 13.05
C GLU A 240 -22.48 1.45 12.61
N LYS A 241 -21.47 2.10 13.22
CA LYS A 241 -21.06 3.48 12.88
C LYS A 241 -19.86 3.52 11.93
N SER A 242 -19.11 2.43 11.86
CA SER A 242 -17.96 2.29 10.98
C SER A 242 -17.75 0.83 10.60
N VAL A 243 -17.24 0.60 9.39
CA VAL A 243 -16.86 -0.73 8.88
C VAL A 243 -15.51 -0.65 8.18
N LEU A 244 -14.73 -1.73 8.22
CA LEU A 244 -13.48 -1.80 7.47
C LEU A 244 -13.79 -1.88 5.97
N PHE A 245 -13.05 -1.15 5.13
CA PHE A 245 -13.20 -1.18 3.66
C PHE A 245 -13.03 -2.60 3.11
N LEU A 246 -12.07 -3.37 3.65
CA LEU A 246 -11.85 -4.77 3.33
C LEU A 246 -11.32 -5.52 4.56
N GLU A 247 -11.82 -6.74 4.79
CA GLU A 247 -11.41 -7.64 5.87
C GLU A 247 -10.59 -8.83 5.33
N GLY A 248 -9.80 -9.45 6.21
CA GLY A 248 -9.15 -10.74 5.96
C GLY A 248 -7.93 -10.72 5.02
N ARG A 249 -7.71 -9.65 4.25
CA ARG A 249 -6.52 -9.49 3.38
C ARG A 249 -5.79 -8.19 3.68
N SER A 250 -4.48 -8.30 3.92
CA SER A 250 -3.63 -7.14 4.25
C SER A 250 -2.91 -6.54 3.05
N LYS A 251 -2.83 -7.23 1.89
CA LYS A 251 -2.06 -6.77 0.74
C LYS A 251 -2.62 -7.16 -0.62
N PHE A 252 -2.47 -6.27 -1.60
CA PHE A 252 -2.73 -6.49 -3.02
C PHE A 252 -1.41 -6.41 -3.77
N GLU A 253 -1.13 -7.42 -4.58
CA GLU A 253 0.13 -7.51 -5.31
C GLU A 253 -0.17 -7.80 -6.78
N ILE A 254 0.36 -6.97 -7.66
CA ILE A 254 0.39 -7.21 -9.10
C ILE A 254 1.86 -7.36 -9.47
N PHE A 255 2.23 -8.50 -10.03
CA PHE A 255 3.62 -8.81 -10.37
C PHE A 255 3.86 -8.71 -11.87
N ASP A 256 5.12 -8.41 -12.22
CA ASP A 256 5.70 -8.62 -13.56
C ASP A 256 4.88 -8.02 -14.71
N GLN A 257 4.36 -6.81 -14.50
CA GLN A 257 3.68 -6.03 -15.53
C GLN A 257 4.72 -5.51 -16.52
N LYS A 258 4.52 -5.79 -17.81
CA LYS A 258 5.41 -5.26 -18.85
C LYS A 258 5.27 -3.74 -18.96
N VAL A 259 6.39 -3.04 -18.88
CA VAL A 259 6.46 -1.58 -19.00
C VAL A 259 7.69 -1.17 -19.81
N ASP A 260 7.62 -0.01 -20.45
CA ASP A 260 8.83 0.67 -20.93
C ASP A 260 9.46 1.41 -19.74
N ALA A 261 10.56 0.89 -19.21
CA ALA A 261 11.24 1.47 -18.05
C ALA A 261 11.75 2.91 -18.30
N GLY A 262 11.88 3.36 -19.55
CA GLY A 262 12.26 4.72 -19.92
C GLY A 262 11.08 5.69 -20.04
N ALA A 263 9.83 5.19 -20.10
CA ALA A 263 8.65 6.03 -20.28
C ALA A 263 8.35 6.91 -19.06
N SER A 264 7.69 8.05 -19.28
CA SER A 264 7.25 8.96 -18.22
C SER A 264 5.96 8.50 -17.53
N SER A 265 5.24 7.54 -18.10
CA SER A 265 4.01 7.00 -17.51
C SER A 265 3.83 5.52 -17.78
N TRP A 266 3.24 4.84 -16.79
CA TRP A 266 2.86 3.43 -16.86
C TRP A 266 1.42 3.25 -16.40
N MET A 267 0.78 2.17 -16.84
CA MET A 267 -0.57 1.84 -16.40
C MET A 267 -0.79 0.33 -16.45
N GLY A 268 -1.76 -0.13 -15.69
CA GLY A 268 -2.15 -1.53 -15.71
C GLY A 268 -3.42 -1.80 -14.93
N GLN A 269 -3.81 -3.07 -14.93
CA GLN A 269 -4.99 -3.55 -14.25
C GLN A 269 -4.73 -4.94 -13.67
N GLY A 270 -5.23 -5.20 -12.47
CA GLY A 270 -5.27 -6.51 -11.84
C GLY A 270 -6.69 -6.90 -11.45
N ARG A 271 -6.98 -8.21 -11.48
CA ARG A 271 -8.23 -8.78 -10.97
C ARG A 271 -7.91 -9.81 -9.90
N PHE A 272 -8.70 -9.82 -8.84
CA PHE A 272 -8.52 -10.72 -7.70
C PHE A 272 -9.86 -11.37 -7.36
N ASP A 273 -10.02 -12.66 -7.65
CA ASP A 273 -11.27 -13.38 -7.34
C ASP A 273 -11.48 -13.58 -5.83
N LYS A 274 -10.37 -13.61 -5.08
CA LYS A 274 -10.34 -13.73 -3.61
C LYS A 274 -9.62 -12.54 -3.00
N ALA A 275 -10.27 -11.38 -3.04
CA ALA A 275 -9.73 -10.14 -2.51
C ALA A 275 -9.80 -10.07 -0.98
N GLY A 276 -10.69 -10.82 -0.35
CA GLY A 276 -10.93 -10.81 1.09
C GLY A 276 -12.41 -10.94 1.36
N SER A 277 -12.89 -10.34 2.43
CA SER A 277 -14.30 -10.36 2.78
C SER A 277 -14.76 -9.03 3.35
N VAL A 278 -16.08 -8.90 3.48
CA VAL A 278 -16.72 -7.87 4.29
C VAL A 278 -17.83 -8.53 5.09
N SER A 279 -18.07 -8.06 6.29
CA SER A 279 -19.06 -8.67 7.16
C SER A 279 -20.13 -7.71 7.66
N HIS A 280 -21.17 -8.30 8.24
CA HIS A 280 -22.21 -7.59 8.96
C HIS A 280 -22.57 -8.37 10.23
N ASN A 281 -23.00 -7.62 11.26
CA ASN A 281 -23.43 -8.17 12.55
C ASN A 281 -22.34 -9.03 13.20
N SER A 282 -21.17 -8.44 13.41
CA SER A 282 -20.01 -9.09 14.06
C SER A 282 -19.56 -10.40 13.37
N GLY A 283 -19.55 -10.42 12.04
CA GLY A 283 -19.10 -11.60 11.28
C GLY A 283 -20.18 -12.67 11.10
N GLN A 284 -21.42 -12.45 11.55
CA GLN A 284 -22.48 -13.44 11.36
C GLN A 284 -22.75 -13.68 9.88
N THR A 285 -22.76 -12.64 9.05
CA THR A 285 -22.87 -12.74 7.59
C THR A 285 -21.61 -12.20 6.96
N VAL A 286 -21.00 -12.99 6.08
CA VAL A 286 -19.74 -12.67 5.41
C VAL A 286 -19.97 -12.72 3.91
N ALA A 287 -19.66 -11.62 3.23
CA ALA A 287 -19.61 -11.55 1.78
C ALA A 287 -18.14 -11.68 1.32
N PRO A 288 -17.76 -12.77 0.64
CA PRO A 288 -16.47 -12.83 -0.03
C PRO A 288 -16.42 -11.80 -1.16
N MET A 289 -15.29 -11.11 -1.29
CA MET A 289 -15.11 -10.03 -2.25
C MET A 289 -14.18 -10.45 -3.38
N SER A 290 -14.56 -10.11 -4.61
CA SER A 290 -13.64 -9.96 -5.73
C SER A 290 -13.23 -8.49 -5.85
N ALA A 291 -12.07 -8.25 -6.45
CA ALA A 291 -11.56 -6.91 -6.67
C ALA A 291 -11.05 -6.69 -8.09
N THR A 292 -11.25 -5.48 -8.58
CA THR A 292 -10.55 -4.94 -9.73
C THR A 292 -9.70 -3.76 -9.28
N LEU A 293 -8.41 -3.82 -9.55
CA LEU A 293 -7.45 -2.74 -9.30
C LEU A 293 -7.03 -2.16 -10.66
N THR A 294 -7.25 -0.88 -10.88
CA THR A 294 -6.64 -0.14 -12.00
C THR A 294 -5.64 0.85 -11.43
N TRP A 295 -4.52 1.02 -12.14
CA TRP A 295 -3.45 1.89 -11.68
C TRP A 295 -2.79 2.63 -12.84
N ARG A 296 -2.29 3.81 -12.54
CA ARG A 296 -1.53 4.66 -13.46
C ARG A 296 -0.45 5.39 -12.68
N PHE A 297 0.77 5.35 -13.18
CA PHE A 297 1.92 6.04 -12.61
C PHE A 297 2.41 7.11 -13.57
N GLU A 298 2.77 8.27 -13.03
CA GLU A 298 3.37 9.40 -13.77
C GLU A 298 4.64 9.84 -13.07
N ARG A 299 5.77 9.84 -13.80
CA ARG A 299 7.03 10.43 -13.34
C ARG A 299 6.95 11.96 -13.47
N SER A 300 7.58 12.66 -12.54
CA SER A 300 7.69 14.13 -12.49
C SER A 300 9.12 14.59 -12.75
#